data_AF-A0A7V6IL74-F1
#
_entry.id   AF-A0A7V6IL74-F1
#
_cell.length_a   1.000
_cell.length_b   1.000
_cell.length_c   1.000
_cell.angle_alpha   90.00
_cell.angle_beta   90.00
_cell.angle_gamma   90.00
#
_symmetry.space_group_name_H-M   'P 1'
#
loop_
_entity.id
_entity.type
_entity.pdbx_description
1 polymer ?
#
loop_
_entity_poly.entity_id
_entity_poly.type
_entity_poly.pdbx_seq_one_letter_code
_entity_poly.pdbx_strand_id
1 'polypeptide(L)'
;MIKKTHIIIYLLISLFYGCSTMYYNNIEAFTHPLDSNPVSLYLKPAKYYKELYPDTEAGWIVEITQKKGGYFKININDLSLNDVFIRTGELGLTLRNVDSRKIPVYEHPDTLSSIKDYLSGAGIGKLYDISNGFALLKFTIDGKITKGWIEFYHLCNNPYTTCN
;
A
#
# COMPACT_ATOMS: atom_id res chain seq x y z
N MET A 1 18.49 32.88 29.11
CA MET A 1 19.51 31.88 28.78
C MET A 1 18.87 30.49 28.75
N ILE A 2 18.43 30.05 27.57
CA ILE A 2 17.94 28.68 27.39
C ILE A 2 19.16 27.77 27.53
N LYS A 3 19.25 27.04 28.65
CA LYS A 3 20.37 26.14 28.95
C LYS A 3 20.50 25.14 27.80
N LYS A 4 21.69 25.06 27.19
CA LYS A 4 22.04 24.15 26.07
C LYS A 4 21.58 22.69 26.31
N THR A 5 21.43 22.30 27.57
CA THR A 5 20.92 21.01 28.03
C THR A 5 19.49 20.70 27.61
N HIS A 6 18.59 21.70 27.49
CA HIS A 6 17.19 21.43 27.11
C HIS A 6 17.03 21.16 25.61
N ILE A 7 17.86 21.77 24.76
CA ILE A 7 17.82 21.57 23.30
C ILE A 7 18.19 20.12 22.93
N ILE A 8 19.14 19.53 23.66
CA ILE A 8 19.58 18.13 23.44
C ILE A 8 18.46 17.14 23.81
N ILE A 9 17.70 17.42 24.87
CA ILE A 9 16.57 16.57 25.29
C ILE A 9 15.44 16.61 24.26
N TYR A 10 15.10 17.79 23.72
CA TYR A 10 14.10 17.88 22.64
C TYR A 10 14.54 17.20 21.34
N LEU A 11 15.83 17.25 21.01
CA LEU A 11 16.41 16.54 19.85
C LEU A 11 16.41 15.00 20.04
N LEU A 12 16.65 14.53 21.26
CA LEU A 12 16.57 13.09 21.57
C LEU A 12 15.12 12.60 21.55
N ILE A 13 14.17 13.37 22.08
CA ILE A 13 12.74 13.00 22.06
C ILE A 13 12.21 12.95 20.62
N SER A 14 12.61 13.88 19.74
CA SER A 14 12.19 13.84 18.33
C SER A 14 12.81 12.68 17.54
N LEU A 15 13.98 12.18 17.94
CA LEU A 15 14.61 10.98 17.35
C LEU A 15 13.87 9.67 17.73
N PHE A 16 13.22 9.62 18.90
CA PHE A 16 12.48 8.42 19.33
C PHE A 16 11.07 8.30 18.73
N TYR A 17 10.46 9.39 18.27
CA TYR A 17 9.17 9.35 17.55
C TYR A 17 9.29 8.99 16.06
N GLY A 18 10.51 8.87 15.52
CA GLY A 18 10.76 8.68 14.09
C GLY A 18 10.80 7.22 13.59
N CYS A 19 10.67 6.22 14.48
CA CYS A 19 10.72 4.82 14.08
C CYS A 19 9.58 4.04 14.74
N SER A 20 8.33 4.37 14.38
CA SER A 20 7.28 3.37 14.43
C SER A 20 7.68 2.27 13.43
N THR A 21 8.28 1.20 13.94
CA THR A 21 8.43 -0.06 13.23
C THR A 21 7.02 -0.62 13.08
N MET A 22 6.32 -0.13 12.06
CA MET A 22 5.03 -0.65 11.70
C MET A 22 5.25 -2.12 11.30
N TYR A 23 4.61 -3.02 12.05
CA TYR A 23 4.70 -4.45 11.83
C TYR A 23 3.83 -4.81 10.62
N TYR A 24 4.47 -5.05 9.47
CA TYR A 24 3.84 -5.52 8.24
C TYR A 24 3.69 -7.05 8.34
N ASN A 25 2.76 -7.54 9.14
CA ASN A 25 2.45 -8.98 9.11
C ASN A 25 1.36 -9.22 8.06
N ASN A 26 1.69 -10.04 7.05
CA ASN A 26 0.77 -10.66 6.10
C ASN A 26 -0.05 -9.69 5.22
N ILE A 27 0.53 -8.57 4.79
CA ILE A 27 -0.13 -7.70 3.81
C ILE A 27 0.22 -8.20 2.42
N GLU A 28 -0.79 -8.72 1.74
CA GLU A 28 -0.68 -9.16 0.36
C GLU A 28 -1.34 -8.15 -0.58
N ALA A 29 -0.76 -8.01 -1.77
CA ALA A 29 -1.27 -7.20 -2.86
C ALA A 29 -0.99 -7.94 -4.18
N PHE A 30 -1.40 -7.37 -5.31
CA PHE A 30 -1.09 -7.93 -6.62
C PHE A 30 -0.41 -6.91 -7.53
N THR A 31 0.41 -7.39 -8.46
CA THR A 31 1.06 -6.54 -9.48
C THR A 31 0.11 -6.26 -10.65
N HIS A 32 0.47 -5.35 -11.56
CA HIS A 32 -0.28 -5.10 -12.79
C HIS A 32 -1.76 -4.70 -12.57
N PRO A 33 -2.07 -3.75 -11.66
CA PRO A 33 -3.44 -3.51 -11.22
C PRO A 33 -4.40 -2.97 -12.28
N LEU A 34 -3.90 -2.34 -13.35
CA LEU A 34 -4.74 -1.69 -14.37
C LEU A 34 -4.35 -2.04 -15.81
N ASP A 35 -3.16 -2.58 -16.02
CA ASP A 35 -2.61 -2.86 -17.34
C ASP A 35 -1.55 -3.97 -17.27
N SER A 36 -1.24 -4.55 -18.43
CA SER A 36 -0.29 -5.65 -18.60
C SER A 36 1.12 -5.17 -18.94
N ASN A 37 1.47 -3.89 -18.70
CA ASN A 37 2.81 -3.42 -18.98
C ASN A 37 3.80 -3.96 -17.95
N PRO A 38 5.04 -4.29 -18.34
CA PRO A 38 6.04 -4.75 -17.38
C PRO A 38 6.30 -3.72 -16.28
N VAL A 39 6.49 -4.20 -15.06
CA VAL A 39 6.84 -3.37 -13.90
C VAL A 39 8.29 -3.63 -13.46
N SER A 40 9.04 -2.56 -13.23
CA SER A 40 10.44 -2.70 -12.83
C SER A 40 10.58 -3.15 -11.37
N LEU A 41 11.43 -4.14 -11.13
CA LEU A 41 11.91 -4.57 -9.83
C LEU A 41 13.30 -4.00 -9.53
N TYR A 42 13.62 -3.87 -8.25
CA TYR A 42 14.81 -3.20 -7.76
C TYR A 42 15.47 -4.01 -6.63
N LEU A 43 16.80 -4.04 -6.55
CA LEU A 43 17.52 -4.72 -5.45
C LEU A 43 17.50 -3.90 -4.15
N LYS A 44 17.38 -2.58 -4.29
CA LYS A 44 17.21 -1.58 -3.23
C LYS A 44 16.55 -0.35 -3.86
N PRO A 45 15.99 0.59 -3.07
CA PRO A 45 15.42 1.81 -3.63
C PRO A 45 16.37 2.47 -4.64
N ALA A 46 15.84 2.78 -5.83
CA ALA A 46 16.57 3.37 -6.97
C ALA A 46 17.72 2.53 -7.58
N LYS A 47 17.87 1.24 -7.25
CA LYS A 47 18.80 0.32 -7.93
C LYS A 47 18.02 -0.75 -8.71
N TYR A 48 17.86 -0.52 -10.02
CA TYR A 48 17.17 -1.43 -10.94
C TYR A 48 17.72 -2.87 -10.84
N TYR A 49 16.83 -3.85 -11.03
CA TYR A 49 17.15 -5.26 -11.07
C TYR A 49 16.72 -5.90 -12.40
N LYS A 50 15.41 -6.01 -12.62
CA LYS A 50 14.82 -6.62 -13.81
C LYS A 50 13.38 -6.14 -14.00
N GLU A 51 12.83 -6.33 -15.19
CA GLU A 51 11.39 -6.20 -15.42
C GLU A 51 10.64 -7.45 -14.93
N LEU A 52 9.46 -7.24 -14.38
CA LEU A 52 8.47 -8.27 -14.05
C LEU A 52 7.33 -8.14 -15.03
N TYR A 53 7.12 -9.19 -15.81
CA TYR A 53 6.00 -9.29 -16.75
C TYR A 53 4.76 -9.82 -16.02
N PRO A 54 3.55 -9.46 -16.48
CA PRO A 54 2.31 -9.99 -15.90
C PRO A 54 2.23 -11.50 -16.09
N ASP A 55 1.58 -12.17 -15.15
CA ASP A 55 1.05 -13.52 -15.39
C ASP A 55 -0.19 -13.45 -16.31
N THR A 56 -0.61 -14.58 -16.84
CA THR A 56 -1.71 -14.76 -17.80
C THR A 56 -3.08 -14.25 -17.32
N GLU A 57 -3.27 -14.00 -16.02
CA GLU A 57 -4.55 -13.58 -15.45
C GLU A 57 -4.55 -12.11 -14.94
N ALA A 58 -3.96 -11.78 -13.78
CA ALA A 58 -3.86 -10.39 -13.26
C ALA A 58 -2.54 -10.09 -12.53
N GLY A 59 -1.42 -10.55 -13.09
CA GLY A 59 -0.13 -10.40 -12.44
C GLY A 59 0.04 -11.33 -11.24
N TRP A 60 1.09 -11.07 -10.47
CA TRP A 60 1.54 -11.88 -9.35
C TRP A 60 1.01 -11.36 -8.01
N ILE A 61 0.59 -12.28 -7.14
CA ILE A 61 0.38 -11.99 -5.71
C ILE A 61 1.74 -11.77 -5.05
N VAL A 62 1.84 -10.73 -4.23
CA VAL A 62 3.07 -10.33 -3.55
C VAL A 62 2.79 -10.13 -2.08
N GLU A 63 3.72 -10.57 -1.24
CA GLU A 63 3.76 -10.25 0.18
C GLU A 63 4.56 -8.96 0.37
N ILE A 64 4.00 -7.95 1.05
CA ILE A 64 4.69 -6.70 1.38
C ILE A 64 5.29 -6.81 2.78
N THR A 65 6.62 -6.81 2.85
CA THR A 65 7.36 -6.96 4.12
C THR A 65 7.83 -5.62 4.70
N GLN A 66 7.95 -4.58 3.87
CA GLN A 66 8.42 -3.27 4.31
C GLN A 66 8.04 -2.16 3.31
N LYS A 67 7.90 -0.93 3.80
CA LYS A 67 7.93 0.28 2.97
C LYS A 67 9.19 1.09 3.23
N LYS A 68 9.85 1.57 2.16
CA LYS A 68 11.01 2.47 2.24
C LYS A 68 10.93 3.56 1.18
N GLY A 69 10.51 4.76 1.59
CA GLY A 69 10.26 5.87 0.66
C GLY A 69 9.15 5.51 -0.33
N GLY A 70 9.37 5.77 -1.63
CA GLY A 70 8.45 5.42 -2.71
C GLY A 70 8.51 3.97 -3.18
N TYR A 71 8.92 3.03 -2.31
CA TYR A 71 9.07 1.62 -2.64
C TYR A 71 8.50 0.71 -1.56
N PHE A 72 7.93 -0.41 -1.98
CA PHE A 72 7.62 -1.55 -1.15
C PHE A 72 8.68 -2.63 -1.35
N LYS A 73 9.16 -3.22 -0.25
CA LYS A 73 9.92 -4.46 -0.25
C LYS A 73 8.92 -5.61 -0.27
N ILE A 74 9.10 -6.53 -1.20
CA ILE A 74 8.14 -7.59 -1.48
C ILE A 74 8.79 -8.96 -1.67
N ASN A 75 7.99 -10.01 -1.45
CA ASN A 75 8.27 -11.38 -1.84
C ASN A 75 7.21 -11.85 -2.85
N ILE A 76 7.62 -12.63 -3.85
CA ILE A 76 6.76 -13.30 -4.83
C ILE A 76 7.13 -14.79 -4.81
N ASN A 77 6.36 -15.57 -4.04
CA ASN A 77 6.66 -16.97 -3.77
C ASN A 77 6.66 -17.82 -5.04
N ASP A 78 5.68 -17.62 -5.92
CA ASP A 78 5.53 -18.37 -7.18
C ASP A 78 6.74 -18.23 -8.11
N LEU A 79 7.45 -17.11 -8.00
CA LEU A 79 8.66 -16.82 -8.79
C LEU A 79 9.96 -17.00 -8.01
N SER A 80 9.89 -17.45 -6.75
CA SER A 80 11.03 -17.49 -5.84
C SER A 80 11.80 -16.16 -5.75
N LEU A 81 11.09 -15.03 -5.84
CA LEU A 81 11.70 -13.70 -5.71
C LEU A 81 11.49 -13.19 -4.30
N ASN A 82 12.59 -13.01 -3.57
CA ASN A 82 12.55 -12.54 -2.19
C ASN A 82 13.28 -11.22 -2.05
N ASP A 83 12.80 -10.38 -1.13
CA ASP A 83 13.46 -9.16 -0.71
C ASP A 83 13.77 -8.14 -1.83
N VAL A 84 12.95 -8.14 -2.88
CA VAL A 84 13.04 -7.16 -3.98
C VAL A 84 12.15 -5.95 -3.70
N PHE A 85 12.44 -4.84 -4.35
CA PHE A 85 11.70 -3.60 -4.21
C PHE A 85 10.89 -3.31 -5.47
N ILE A 86 9.68 -2.80 -5.28
CA ILE A 86 8.79 -2.30 -6.35
C ILE A 86 8.32 -0.90 -5.99
N ARG A 87 8.05 -0.06 -6.99
CA ARG A 87 7.57 1.32 -6.74
C ARG A 87 6.15 1.32 -6.18
N THR A 88 5.86 2.27 -5.30
CA THR A 88 4.49 2.55 -4.87
C THR A 88 3.64 2.95 -6.09
N GLY A 89 2.42 2.44 -6.18
CA GLY A 89 1.52 2.66 -7.31
C GLY A 89 1.54 1.55 -8.38
N GLU A 90 2.50 0.63 -8.29
CA GLU A 90 2.60 -0.55 -9.17
C GLU A 90 1.88 -1.79 -8.60
N LEU A 91 1.46 -1.71 -7.34
CA LEU A 91 0.68 -2.74 -6.65
C LEU A 91 -0.79 -2.33 -6.55
N GLY A 92 -1.67 -3.32 -6.54
CA GLY A 92 -3.11 -3.20 -6.44
C GLY A 92 -3.69 -3.85 -5.21
N LEU A 93 -4.81 -3.30 -4.76
CA LEU A 93 -5.77 -3.97 -3.88
C LEU A 93 -7.17 -3.80 -4.48
N THR A 94 -8.02 -4.80 -4.30
CA THR A 94 -9.40 -4.78 -4.78
C THR A 94 -10.35 -4.39 -3.66
N LEU A 95 -11.36 -3.57 -3.97
CA LEU A 95 -12.44 -3.29 -3.02
C LEU A 95 -13.35 -4.51 -2.90
N ARG A 96 -13.56 -4.97 -1.67
CA ARG A 96 -14.52 -6.02 -1.35
C ARG A 96 -15.92 -5.42 -1.40
N ASN A 97 -16.75 -5.87 -2.35
CA ASN A 97 -18.16 -5.49 -2.37
C ASN A 97 -18.95 -6.38 -1.41
N VAL A 98 -18.93 -6.06 -0.11
CA VAL A 98 -19.84 -6.67 0.87
C VAL A 98 -21.11 -5.82 0.93
N ASP A 99 -22.24 -6.41 0.55
CA ASP A 99 -23.60 -5.88 0.75
C ASP A 99 -23.91 -4.51 0.11
N SER A 100 -23.26 -4.11 -0.99
CA SER A 100 -23.51 -2.80 -1.64
C SER A 100 -23.31 -1.58 -0.72
N ARG A 101 -22.52 -1.73 0.36
CA ARG A 101 -22.26 -0.66 1.31
C ARG A 101 -21.28 0.35 0.73
N LYS A 102 -21.47 1.62 1.11
CA LYS A 102 -20.52 2.69 0.83
C LYS A 102 -19.28 2.49 1.70
N ILE A 103 -18.12 2.38 1.07
CA ILE A 103 -16.82 2.23 1.73
C ILE A 103 -16.26 3.64 2.00
N PRO A 104 -16.00 4.00 3.27
CA PRO A 104 -15.47 5.30 3.61
C PRO A 104 -14.03 5.47 3.11
N VAL A 105 -13.73 6.67 2.60
CA VAL A 105 -12.38 7.09 2.23
C VAL A 105 -11.93 8.18 3.19
N TYR A 106 -10.95 7.84 4.02
CA TYR A 106 -10.47 8.70 5.10
C TYR A 106 -9.34 9.63 4.65
N GLU A 107 -9.22 10.77 5.34
CA GLU A 107 -8.09 11.70 5.17
C GLU A 107 -6.79 11.17 5.79
N HIS A 108 -6.90 10.42 6.90
CA HIS A 108 -5.79 9.81 7.63
C HIS A 108 -6.05 8.32 7.88
N PRO A 109 -5.03 7.49 8.20
CA PRO A 109 -5.21 6.07 8.51
C PRO A 109 -5.79 5.85 9.91
N ASP A 110 -6.99 6.39 10.13
CA ASP A 110 -7.73 6.37 11.39
C ASP A 110 -9.23 6.51 11.12
N THR A 111 -10.04 5.61 11.70
CA THR A 111 -11.50 5.63 11.64
C THR A 111 -12.14 6.87 12.26
N LEU A 112 -11.43 7.56 13.15
CA LEU A 112 -11.87 8.82 13.76
C LEU A 112 -11.56 10.05 12.88
N SER A 113 -10.79 9.88 11.81
CA SER A 113 -10.48 10.97 10.89
C SER A 113 -11.66 11.31 9.98
N SER A 114 -11.65 12.53 9.42
CA SER A 114 -12.66 12.97 8.48
C SER A 114 -12.76 12.04 7.26
N ILE A 115 -13.99 11.75 6.86
CA ILE A 115 -14.29 11.03 5.62
C ILE A 115 -14.43 12.06 4.50
N LYS A 116 -13.59 11.95 3.46
CA LYS A 116 -13.59 12.88 2.33
C LYS A 116 -14.37 12.39 1.11
N ASP A 117 -14.59 11.08 1.00
CA ASP A 117 -15.36 10.47 -0.08
C ASP A 117 -15.92 9.12 0.35
N TYR A 118 -16.81 8.57 -0.46
CA TYR A 118 -17.30 7.21 -0.32
C TYR A 118 -17.19 6.49 -1.66
N LEU A 119 -16.66 5.27 -1.64
CA LEU A 119 -16.65 4.40 -2.81
C LEU A 119 -17.81 3.41 -2.73
N SER A 120 -18.40 3.08 -3.87
CA SER A 120 -19.44 2.07 -4.00
C SER A 120 -19.11 1.13 -5.15
N GLY A 121 -19.35 -0.16 -4.97
CA GLY A 121 -19.07 -1.18 -5.98
C GLY A 121 -17.68 -1.81 -5.85
N ALA A 122 -17.36 -2.69 -6.80
CA ALA A 122 -16.04 -3.31 -6.92
C ALA A 122 -15.11 -2.41 -7.74
N GLY A 123 -13.83 -2.37 -7.38
CA GLY A 123 -12.84 -1.59 -8.10
C GLY A 123 -11.41 -1.92 -7.66
N ILE A 124 -10.45 -1.65 -8.52
CA ILE A 124 -9.02 -1.85 -8.26
C ILE A 124 -8.37 -0.52 -7.90
N GLY A 125 -7.70 -0.46 -6.76
CA GLY A 125 -6.98 0.71 -6.28
C GLY A 125 -5.48 0.52 -6.36
N LYS A 126 -4.76 1.51 -6.89
CA LYS A 126 -3.28 1.54 -6.87
C LYS A 126 -2.78 1.89 -5.47
N LEU A 127 -1.91 1.06 -4.91
CA LEU A 127 -1.39 1.14 -3.54
C LEU A 127 -0.20 2.07 -3.43
N TYR A 128 -0.34 3.13 -2.63
CA TYR A 128 0.71 4.14 -2.42
C TYR A 128 1.34 4.10 -1.03
N ASP A 129 0.59 3.67 -0.03
CA ASP A 129 1.05 3.64 1.36
C ASP A 129 0.25 2.61 2.17
N ILE A 130 0.80 2.23 3.31
CA ILE A 130 0.18 1.32 4.28
C ILE A 130 0.46 1.90 5.65
N SER A 131 -0.56 2.01 6.49
CA SER A 131 -0.42 2.48 7.86
C SER A 131 -1.56 1.99 8.75
N ASN A 132 -1.26 1.48 9.94
CA ASN A 132 -2.24 1.22 11.01
C ASN A 132 -3.50 0.44 10.60
N GLY A 133 -3.38 -0.59 9.76
CA GLY A 133 -4.57 -1.34 9.29
C GLY A 133 -5.30 -0.69 8.10
N PHE A 134 -4.72 0.34 7.51
CA PHE A 134 -5.21 1.03 6.32
C PHE A 134 -4.22 0.95 5.16
N ALA A 135 -4.76 1.07 3.95
CA ALA A 135 -4.03 1.30 2.73
C ALA A 135 -4.38 2.68 2.15
N LEU A 136 -3.38 3.44 1.73
CA LEU A 136 -3.56 4.63 0.91
C LEU A 136 -3.67 4.21 -0.55
N LEU A 137 -4.88 4.30 -1.09
CA LEU A 137 -5.19 3.84 -2.43
C LEU A 137 -5.59 5.00 -3.34
N LYS A 138 -5.31 4.86 -4.63
CA LYS A 138 -5.84 5.71 -5.70
C LYS A 138 -6.71 4.87 -6.62
N PHE A 139 -7.97 5.25 -6.72
CA PHE A 139 -8.95 4.67 -7.63
C PHE A 139 -9.24 5.62 -8.78
N THR A 140 -9.63 5.03 -9.91
CA THR A 140 -10.30 5.73 -11.01
C THR A 140 -11.63 5.01 -11.25
N ILE A 141 -12.74 5.60 -10.80
CA ILE A 141 -14.09 5.05 -10.97
C ILE A 141 -14.90 6.07 -11.75
N ASP A 142 -15.50 5.65 -12.87
CA ASP A 142 -16.28 6.52 -13.77
C ASP A 142 -15.53 7.80 -14.19
N GLY A 143 -14.22 7.71 -14.40
CA GLY A 143 -13.35 8.84 -14.76
C GLY A 143 -13.01 9.78 -13.60
N LYS A 144 -13.60 9.61 -12.41
CA LYS A 144 -13.24 10.35 -11.20
C LYS A 144 -12.07 9.67 -10.50
N ILE A 145 -11.04 10.46 -10.18
CA ILE A 145 -9.90 10.01 -9.39
C ILE A 145 -10.19 10.28 -7.91
N THR A 146 -10.18 9.23 -7.09
CA THR A 146 -10.27 9.35 -5.64
C THR A 146 -9.02 8.72 -5.02
N LYS A 147 -8.33 9.48 -4.15
CA LYS A 147 -7.16 8.99 -3.41
C LYS A 147 -7.39 9.19 -1.93
N GLY A 148 -7.25 8.15 -1.10
CA GLY A 148 -7.37 8.25 0.35
C GLY A 148 -7.15 6.93 1.09
N TRP A 149 -7.28 6.99 2.41
CA TRP A 149 -7.04 5.84 3.28
C TRP A 149 -8.30 4.99 3.40
N ILE A 150 -8.14 3.68 3.27
CA ILE A 150 -9.22 2.69 3.37
C ILE A 150 -8.74 1.56 4.28
N GLU A 151 -9.60 1.12 5.19
CA GLU A 151 -9.31 -0.01 6.08
C GLU A 151 -9.11 -1.31 5.28
N PHE A 152 -8.14 -2.12 5.67
CA PHE A 152 -7.92 -3.45 5.06
C PHE A 152 -9.16 -4.35 5.16
N TYR A 153 -10.03 -4.12 6.14
CA TYR A 153 -11.32 -4.79 6.26
C TYR A 153 -12.18 -4.70 4.97
N HIS A 154 -12.03 -3.62 4.21
CA HIS A 154 -12.75 -3.39 2.96
C HIS A 154 -11.99 -3.85 1.71
N LEU A 155 -10.82 -4.46 1.87
CA LEU A 155 -9.88 -4.71 0.78
C LEU A 155 -9.58 -6.20 0.63
N CYS A 156 -9.18 -6.53 -0.59
CA CYS A 156 -8.80 -7.86 -1.01
C CYS A 156 -7.44 -7.81 -1.72
N ASN A 157 -6.62 -8.82 -1.43
CA ASN A 157 -5.31 -9.07 -2.02
C ASN A 157 -5.39 -9.74 -3.40
N ASN A 158 -6.52 -10.39 -3.70
CA ASN A 158 -6.74 -11.11 -4.94
C ASN A 158 -7.95 -10.53 -5.69
N PRO A 159 -7.82 -10.20 -7.00
CA PRO A 159 -8.93 -9.77 -7.83
C PRO A 159 -9.93 -10.88 -8.21
N TYR A 160 -9.58 -12.16 -8.03
CA TYR A 160 -10.33 -13.32 -8.55
C TYR A 160 -11.02 -14.17 -7.50
N THR A 161 -10.68 -14.03 -6.22
CA THR A 161 -11.31 -14.77 -5.13
C THR A 161 -11.99 -13.82 -4.16
N THR A 162 -13.20 -14.15 -3.73
CA THR A 162 -13.78 -13.51 -2.55
C THR A 162 -12.85 -13.75 -1.37
N CYS A 163 -12.35 -12.68 -0.75
CA CYS A 163 -11.64 -12.81 0.51
C CYS A 163 -12.55 -13.52 1.51
N ASN A 164 -12.02 -14.57 2.15
CA ASN A 164 -12.67 -15.20 3.28
C ASN A 164 -12.64 -14.23 4.46
#